data_AF-A0A9Q0SS02-F1
#
_entry.id   AF-A0A9Q0SS02-F1
#
_cell.length_a   1.000
_cell.length_b   1.000
_cell.length_c   1.000
_cell.angle_alpha   90.00
_cell.angle_beta   90.00
_cell.angle_gamma   90.00
#
_symmetry.space_group_name_H-M   'P 1'
#
loop_
_entity.id
_entity.type
_entity.pdbx_description
1 polymer ?
#
loop_
_entity_poly.entity_id
_entity_poly.type
_entity_poly.pdbx_seq_one_letter_code
_entity_poly.pdbx_strand_id
1 'polypeptide(L)'
;MGLSENSLSGKISPTLIANWTELTSLQVQNNLFSGNIPPEIGKLTRLQYLSLFNNNFSGSIPPEIGNLKELSNLDLSRNQLSGPLPPTLWNLTKLQILNLFLNNINGEVPRSLTTLKGLQYLDLSNNKLTGNISKELGSYEKLSSLDLSHNNLSGDIPFELGNLNSLQYLLDLSSNSLSGAIPQNLGKLSQLEILNVSHNHLSGRIPASLSSMGSLSSYDFSYNELTGPLPTGGVFQNASARSFVGNPGLCGKAEGLSQCPTTDSSKSSKVNKKVLIGVVVPVCGLLVIATIFAVLLCYQKYKVVSNGESSDYNMLRQGHRKQGMMLRIFVLNVSNVDFDWLVFSELAQTMRVTDKCDVYSFGVVALEVMMGRHPGDLLSSLSSIKPSLSNDPQIFLKDVLDPRLEAPTGQAAAEVVFAVRVAFACTQTKPEARPTMHFVAQELSARTQPSLAEPLDSITISRLRNFQK
;
A
#
# COMPACT_ATOMS: atom_id res chain seq x y z
N MET A 1 30.52 -4.36 3.20
CA MET A 1 30.25 -5.59 2.45
C MET A 1 28.90 -5.45 1.77
N GLY A 2 28.86 -5.50 0.43
CA GLY A 2 27.64 -5.45 -0.36
C GLY A 2 27.45 -6.76 -1.12
N LEU A 3 26.36 -7.47 -0.82
CA LEU A 3 25.92 -8.69 -1.49
C LEU A 3 24.46 -8.54 -1.98
N SER A 4 23.99 -7.31 -2.13
CA SER A 4 22.62 -6.99 -2.49
C SER A 4 22.24 -7.51 -3.88
N GLU A 5 20.95 -7.71 -4.12
CA GLU A 5 20.38 -8.02 -5.45
C GLU A 5 20.94 -9.32 -6.05
N ASN A 6 20.90 -10.38 -5.25
CA ASN A 6 21.34 -11.71 -5.66
C ASN A 6 20.29 -12.77 -5.25
N SER A 7 20.56 -14.03 -5.57
CA SER A 7 19.75 -15.18 -5.12
C SER A 7 20.40 -15.92 -3.95
N LEU A 8 21.18 -15.23 -3.11
CA LEU A 8 21.84 -15.85 -1.96
C LEU A 8 20.80 -16.29 -0.93
N SER A 9 20.99 -17.46 -0.34
CA SER A 9 20.01 -18.07 0.56
C SER A 9 20.69 -18.69 1.79
N GLY A 10 19.87 -19.18 2.71
CA GLY A 10 20.33 -19.74 3.98
C GLY A 10 20.36 -18.70 5.10
N LYS A 11 20.99 -19.02 6.21
CA LYS A 11 21.06 -18.15 7.40
C LYS A 11 22.35 -17.35 7.40
N ILE A 12 22.33 -16.15 7.98
CA ILE A 12 23.58 -15.44 8.32
C ILE A 12 24.31 -16.26 9.40
N SER A 13 25.54 -16.66 9.13
CA SER A 13 26.35 -17.42 10.10
C SER A 13 26.75 -16.53 11.28
N PRO A 14 26.34 -16.88 12.53
CA PRO A 14 26.66 -16.10 13.73
C PRO A 14 28.17 -15.97 13.97
N THR A 15 28.92 -17.04 13.73
CA THR A 15 30.37 -17.08 13.94
C THR A 15 31.12 -16.27 12.89
N LEU A 16 30.61 -16.25 11.66
CA LEU A 16 31.23 -15.48 10.58
C LEU A 16 31.05 -13.98 10.83
N ILE A 17 29.82 -13.54 11.12
CA ILE A 17 29.51 -12.13 11.30
C ILE A 17 30.21 -11.56 12.55
N ALA A 18 30.36 -12.36 13.61
CA ALA A 18 31.05 -11.95 14.83
C ALA A 18 32.51 -11.55 14.62
N ASN A 19 33.16 -11.99 13.54
CA ASN A 19 34.56 -11.71 13.26
C ASN A 19 34.78 -10.42 12.44
N TRP A 20 33.73 -9.78 11.95
CA TRP A 20 33.84 -8.60 11.08
C TRP A 20 33.74 -7.28 11.84
N THR A 21 34.43 -7.14 12.98
CA THR A 21 34.26 -6.02 13.92
C THR A 21 34.58 -4.64 13.32
N GLU A 22 35.36 -4.58 12.24
CA GLU A 22 35.71 -3.36 11.52
C GLU A 22 34.67 -2.95 10.46
N LEU A 23 33.61 -3.73 10.28
CA LEU A 23 32.61 -3.49 9.25
C LEU A 23 31.80 -2.22 9.54
N THR A 24 31.79 -1.30 8.58
CA THR A 24 31.01 -0.05 8.65
C THR A 24 29.69 -0.13 7.88
N SER A 25 29.57 -1.04 6.91
CA SER A 25 28.38 -1.22 6.10
C SER A 25 28.14 -2.69 5.79
N LEU A 26 26.94 -3.18 6.09
CA LEU A 26 26.45 -4.51 5.75
C LEU A 26 25.17 -4.38 4.92
N GLN A 27 25.26 -4.76 3.65
CA GLN A 27 24.19 -4.64 2.68
C GLN A 27 23.93 -6.00 2.04
N VAL A 28 22.83 -6.64 2.42
CA VAL A 28 22.44 -7.97 1.92
C VAL A 28 20.98 -7.99 1.45
N GLN A 29 20.41 -6.82 1.19
CA GLN A 29 19.04 -6.66 0.72
C GLN A 29 18.77 -7.39 -0.60
N ASN A 30 17.49 -7.64 -0.91
CA ASN A 30 17.07 -8.26 -2.17
C ASN A 30 17.76 -9.62 -2.39
N ASN A 31 17.60 -10.52 -1.43
CA ASN A 31 18.12 -11.89 -1.45
C ASN A 31 17.07 -12.85 -0.85
N LEU A 32 17.47 -14.10 -0.63
CA LEU A 32 16.66 -15.17 -0.04
C LEU A 32 17.20 -15.61 1.33
N PHE A 33 17.90 -14.73 2.05
CA PHE A 33 18.38 -15.05 3.40
C PHE A 33 17.20 -15.30 4.34
N SER A 34 17.36 -16.24 5.27
CA SER A 34 16.28 -16.74 6.13
C SER A 34 16.76 -16.99 7.56
N GLY A 35 15.80 -17.33 8.44
CA GLY A 35 16.06 -17.53 9.86
C GLY A 35 16.17 -16.20 10.62
N ASN A 36 16.67 -16.26 11.85
CA ASN A 36 16.74 -15.10 12.72
C ASN A 36 17.95 -14.21 12.37
N ILE A 37 17.83 -12.91 12.64
CA ILE A 37 18.99 -12.03 12.69
C ILE A 37 19.84 -12.46 13.91
N PRO A 38 21.10 -12.88 13.73
CA PRO A 38 21.92 -13.37 14.83
C PRO A 38 22.25 -12.24 15.81
N PRO A 39 22.10 -12.44 17.14
CA PRO A 39 22.48 -11.45 18.17
C PRO A 39 23.92 -10.93 18.05
N GLU A 40 24.82 -11.75 17.51
CA GLU A 40 26.22 -11.43 17.25
C GLU A 40 26.40 -10.21 16.33
N ILE A 41 25.37 -9.81 15.58
CA ILE A 41 25.39 -8.54 14.83
C ILE A 41 25.70 -7.35 15.74
N GLY A 42 25.32 -7.40 17.02
CA GLY A 42 25.63 -6.36 18.01
C GLY A 42 27.12 -6.22 18.34
N LYS A 43 28.00 -7.11 17.85
CA LYS A 43 29.46 -6.98 17.96
C LYS A 43 30.05 -6.03 16.93
N LEU A 44 29.31 -5.66 15.88
CA LEU A 44 29.75 -4.79 14.80
C LEU A 44 29.69 -3.32 15.20
N THR A 45 30.34 -2.92 16.29
CA THR A 45 30.12 -1.60 16.91
C THR A 45 30.50 -0.40 16.03
N ARG A 46 31.26 -0.61 14.94
CA ARG A 46 31.60 0.42 13.93
C ARG A 46 30.57 0.52 12.79
N LEU A 47 29.53 -0.30 12.80
CA LEU A 47 28.53 -0.38 11.74
C LEU A 47 27.69 0.89 11.71
N GLN A 48 27.65 1.54 10.55
CA GLN A 48 26.90 2.75 10.25
C GLN A 48 25.66 2.44 9.40
N TYR A 49 25.78 1.45 8.50
CA TYR A 49 24.72 1.09 7.57
C TYR A 49 24.41 -0.40 7.66
N LEU A 50 23.17 -0.74 8.05
CA LEU A 50 22.66 -2.10 8.09
C LEU A 50 21.39 -2.20 7.24
N SER A 51 21.49 -2.94 6.12
CA SER A 51 20.38 -3.14 5.20
C SER A 51 20.16 -4.62 4.93
N LEU A 52 19.06 -5.15 5.48
CA LEU A 52 18.62 -6.54 5.36
C LEU A 52 17.29 -6.66 4.61
N PHE A 53 16.80 -5.58 4.00
CA PHE A 53 15.44 -5.52 3.48
C PHE A 53 15.16 -6.51 2.35
N ASN A 54 13.90 -6.88 2.17
CA ASN A 54 13.44 -7.81 1.12
C ASN A 54 14.23 -9.13 1.15
N ASN A 55 14.09 -9.84 2.26
CA ASN A 55 14.61 -11.18 2.53
C ASN A 55 13.52 -11.99 3.27
N ASN A 56 13.89 -13.18 3.77
CA ASN A 56 13.01 -14.07 4.52
C ASN A 56 13.42 -14.18 6.00
N PHE A 57 13.99 -13.12 6.59
CA PHE A 57 14.35 -13.11 8.01
C PHE A 57 13.10 -13.18 8.89
N SER A 58 13.17 -13.94 9.99
CA SER A 58 12.06 -14.20 10.90
C SER A 58 12.47 -14.11 12.37
N GLY A 59 11.50 -14.26 13.28
CA GLY A 59 11.74 -14.08 14.71
C GLY A 59 11.88 -12.60 15.09
N SER A 60 12.31 -12.34 16.33
CA SER A 60 12.41 -10.98 16.86
C SER A 60 13.67 -10.26 16.43
N ILE A 61 13.58 -8.92 16.36
CA ILE A 61 14.74 -8.04 16.24
C ILE A 61 15.59 -8.22 17.52
N PRO A 62 16.86 -8.68 17.42
CA PRO A 62 17.69 -8.91 18.59
C PRO A 62 17.99 -7.58 19.31
N PRO A 63 17.84 -7.51 20.64
CA PRO A 63 18.11 -6.28 21.41
C PRO A 63 19.57 -5.82 21.30
N GLU A 64 20.49 -6.70 20.94
CA GLU A 64 21.91 -6.43 20.71
C GLU A 64 22.15 -5.44 19.55
N ILE A 65 21.19 -5.24 18.65
CA ILE A 65 21.26 -4.14 17.65
C ILE A 65 21.40 -2.78 18.36
N GLY A 66 20.87 -2.63 19.56
CA GLY A 66 21.03 -1.42 20.37
C GLY A 66 22.48 -1.11 20.79
N ASN A 67 23.42 -2.04 20.59
CA ASN A 67 24.85 -1.84 20.83
C ASN A 67 25.56 -1.11 19.68
N LEU A 68 24.92 -0.99 18.52
CA LEU A 68 25.49 -0.41 17.30
C LEU A 68 25.45 1.13 17.35
N LYS A 69 26.20 1.74 18.27
CA LYS A 69 26.11 3.19 18.55
C LYS A 69 26.48 4.10 17.38
N GLU A 70 27.18 3.58 16.38
CA GLU A 70 27.52 4.30 15.14
C GLU A 70 26.45 4.20 14.04
N LEU A 71 25.39 3.42 14.26
CA LEU A 71 24.38 3.13 13.24
C LEU A 71 23.58 4.38 12.88
N SER A 72 23.63 4.76 11.60
CA SER A 72 22.87 5.87 11.03
C SER A 72 21.68 5.38 10.19
N ASN A 73 21.81 4.21 9.55
CA ASN A 73 20.80 3.62 8.70
C ASN A 73 20.50 2.19 9.12
N LEU A 74 19.24 1.93 9.44
CA LEU A 74 18.72 0.59 9.69
C LEU A 74 17.49 0.33 8.82
N ASP A 75 17.64 -0.60 7.87
CA ASP A 75 16.54 -1.07 7.04
C ASP A 75 16.37 -2.58 7.18
N LEU A 76 15.26 -2.98 7.82
CA LEU A 76 14.85 -4.38 7.99
C LEU A 76 13.49 -4.65 7.33
N SER A 77 13.05 -3.76 6.45
CA SER A 77 11.72 -3.83 5.82
C SER A 77 11.54 -5.08 4.96
N ARG A 78 10.29 -5.44 4.68
CA ARG A 78 9.91 -6.56 3.80
C ARG A 78 10.57 -7.88 4.22
N ASN A 79 10.34 -8.26 5.46
CA ASN A 79 10.78 -9.54 6.03
C ASN A 79 9.60 -10.18 6.79
N GLN A 80 9.88 -11.21 7.59
CA GLN A 80 8.90 -11.90 8.44
C GLN A 80 9.23 -11.70 9.93
N LEU A 81 9.87 -10.58 10.28
CA LEU A 81 10.25 -10.26 11.66
C LEU A 81 9.00 -10.10 12.52
N SER A 82 9.05 -10.54 13.77
CA SER A 82 7.89 -10.59 14.66
C SER A 82 8.26 -10.25 16.11
N GLY A 83 7.27 -10.14 17.00
CA GLY A 83 7.49 -9.74 18.39
C GLY A 83 7.69 -8.22 18.54
N PRO A 84 7.96 -7.75 19.78
CA PRO A 84 8.02 -6.33 20.08
C PRO A 84 9.33 -5.68 19.64
N LEU A 85 9.27 -4.36 19.39
CA LEU A 85 10.46 -3.53 19.18
C LEU A 85 11.30 -3.52 20.48
N PRO A 86 12.59 -3.90 20.42
CA PRO A 86 13.42 -3.92 21.60
C PRO A 86 13.65 -2.49 22.11
N PRO A 87 13.50 -2.21 23.42
CA PRO A 87 13.71 -0.87 23.97
C PRO A 87 15.12 -0.32 23.73
N THR A 88 16.10 -1.19 23.52
CA THR A 88 17.49 -0.81 23.23
C THR A 88 17.65 -0.14 21.86
N LEU A 89 16.71 -0.32 20.92
CA LEU A 89 16.73 0.31 19.60
C LEU A 89 16.66 1.85 19.71
N TRP A 90 15.96 2.34 20.73
CA TRP A 90 15.82 3.78 20.97
C TRP A 90 17.09 4.41 21.53
N ASN A 91 18.11 3.62 21.89
CA ASN A 91 19.40 4.13 22.36
C ASN A 91 20.40 4.41 21.22
N LEU A 92 19.97 4.33 19.95
CA LEU A 92 20.80 4.56 18.76
C LEU A 92 20.81 6.05 18.38
N THR A 93 21.48 6.88 19.18
CA THR A 93 21.40 8.36 19.06
C THR A 93 21.89 8.94 17.72
N LYS A 94 22.63 8.18 16.92
CA LYS A 94 23.09 8.56 15.57
C LYS A 94 22.13 8.14 14.44
N LEU A 95 21.06 7.40 14.76
CA LEU A 95 20.12 6.87 13.78
C LEU A 95 19.38 8.01 13.08
N GLN A 96 19.37 7.95 11.75
CA GLN A 96 18.71 8.91 10.86
C GLN A 96 17.57 8.25 10.10
N ILE A 97 17.73 6.99 9.72
CA ILE A 97 16.73 6.21 9.00
C ILE A 97 16.44 4.93 9.76
N LEU A 98 15.18 4.74 10.12
CA LEU A 98 14.63 3.49 10.64
C LEU A 98 13.48 3.05 9.75
N ASN A 99 13.69 1.98 9.00
CA ASN A 99 12.67 1.38 8.14
C ASN A 99 12.40 -0.07 8.55
N LEU A 100 11.18 -0.32 9.04
CA LEU A 100 10.68 -1.63 9.46
C LEU A 100 9.39 -2.02 8.72
N PHE A 101 9.06 -1.30 7.65
CA PHE A 101 7.91 -1.52 6.80
C PHE A 101 7.69 -3.00 6.43
N LEU A 102 6.44 -3.46 6.41
CA LEU A 102 6.04 -4.80 5.94
C LEU A 102 6.79 -5.92 6.67
N ASN A 103 6.39 -6.11 7.92
CA ASN A 103 6.83 -7.19 8.80
C ASN A 103 5.63 -7.68 9.65
N ASN A 104 5.89 -8.49 10.68
CA ASN A 104 4.91 -8.96 11.65
C ASN A 104 5.18 -8.41 13.07
N ILE A 105 5.81 -7.23 13.19
CA ILE A 105 6.18 -6.62 14.47
C ILE A 105 4.92 -6.26 15.24
N ASN A 106 4.90 -6.53 16.55
CA ASN A 106 3.74 -6.31 17.41
C ASN A 106 4.09 -5.56 18.70
N GLY A 107 3.12 -5.38 19.60
CA GLY A 107 3.32 -4.65 20.84
C GLY A 107 3.28 -3.13 20.66
N GLU A 108 3.55 -2.41 21.76
CA GLU A 108 3.52 -0.94 21.77
C GLU A 108 4.82 -0.35 21.22
N VAL A 109 4.72 0.81 20.57
CA VAL A 109 5.90 1.66 20.30
C VAL A 109 6.41 2.18 21.65
N PRO A 110 7.64 1.84 22.07
CA PRO A 110 8.13 2.16 23.42
C PRO A 110 8.19 3.65 23.71
N ARG A 111 7.84 4.04 24.94
CA ARG A 111 7.71 5.45 25.39
C ARG A 111 9.02 6.24 25.47
N SER A 112 10.18 5.57 25.40
CA SER A 112 11.51 6.21 25.57
C SER A 112 12.07 6.80 24.26
N LEU A 113 11.27 7.59 23.56
CA LEU A 113 11.59 8.15 22.24
C LEU A 113 12.50 9.38 22.30
N THR A 114 12.74 9.97 23.48
CA THR A 114 13.46 11.26 23.61
C THR A 114 14.95 11.28 23.18
N THR A 115 15.51 10.14 22.79
CA THR A 115 16.94 9.93 22.53
C THR A 115 17.33 9.96 21.05
N LEU A 116 16.43 9.67 20.10
CA LEU A 116 16.74 9.64 18.66
C LEU A 116 16.64 11.02 17.99
N LYS A 117 17.32 12.02 18.54
CA LYS A 117 17.27 13.41 18.03
C LYS A 117 17.76 13.58 16.58
N GLY A 118 18.47 12.59 16.05
CA GLY A 118 18.97 12.56 14.67
C GLY A 118 17.99 12.01 13.63
N LEU A 119 16.87 11.43 14.06
CA LEU A 119 15.96 10.66 13.20
C LEU A 119 15.26 11.59 12.19
N GLN A 120 15.31 11.19 10.92
CA GLN A 120 14.76 11.92 9.77
C GLN A 120 13.63 11.12 9.10
N TYR A 121 13.79 9.80 9.03
CA TYR A 121 12.82 8.90 8.41
C TYR A 121 12.45 7.79 9.40
N LEU A 122 11.16 7.68 9.68
CA LEU A 122 10.59 6.60 10.48
C LEU A 122 9.44 5.95 9.73
N ASP A 123 9.60 4.69 9.39
CA ASP A 123 8.57 3.88 8.75
C ASP A 123 8.39 2.58 9.52
N LEU A 124 7.20 2.46 10.12
CA LEU A 124 6.75 1.29 10.87
C LEU A 124 5.48 0.70 10.24
N SER A 125 5.12 1.09 9.02
CA SER A 125 3.83 0.72 8.45
C SER A 125 3.76 -0.75 8.06
N ASN A 126 2.55 -1.25 7.86
CA ASN A 126 2.29 -2.64 7.50
C ASN A 126 2.88 -3.62 8.52
N ASN A 127 2.51 -3.44 9.78
CA ASN A 127 2.88 -4.29 10.90
C ASN A 127 1.64 -4.60 11.76
N LYS A 128 1.84 -5.05 13.00
CA LYS A 128 0.78 -5.39 13.97
C LYS A 128 0.97 -4.60 15.27
N LEU A 129 1.48 -3.38 15.18
CA LEU A 129 1.73 -2.52 16.34
C LEU A 129 0.41 -2.13 16.99
N THR A 130 0.40 -2.09 18.32
CA THR A 130 -0.79 -1.82 19.15
C THR A 130 -0.55 -0.65 20.10
N GLY A 131 -1.61 -0.20 20.78
CA GLY A 131 -1.52 0.86 21.77
C GLY A 131 -1.49 2.24 21.15
N ASN A 132 -1.20 3.25 21.97
CA ASN A 132 -1.32 4.64 21.56
C ASN A 132 -0.07 5.14 20.83
N ILE A 133 -0.26 6.10 19.93
CA ILE A 133 0.85 6.91 19.41
C ILE A 133 1.44 7.71 20.59
N SER A 134 2.73 7.56 20.85
CA SER A 134 3.40 8.24 21.96
C SER A 134 3.53 9.74 21.67
N LYS A 135 3.15 10.59 22.61
CA LYS A 135 3.33 12.05 22.52
C LYS A 135 4.79 12.47 22.36
N GLU A 136 5.72 11.64 22.85
CA GLU A 136 7.16 11.83 22.77
C GLU A 136 7.68 11.85 21.33
N LEU A 137 6.93 11.29 20.35
CA LEU A 137 7.25 11.44 18.92
C LEU A 137 7.35 12.91 18.52
N GLY A 138 6.55 13.79 19.12
CA GLY A 138 6.61 15.24 18.87
C GLY A 138 7.92 15.91 19.26
N SER A 139 8.88 15.19 19.87
CA SER A 139 10.22 15.69 20.20
C SER A 139 11.26 15.43 19.10
N TYR A 140 10.92 14.74 18.02
CA TYR A 140 11.83 14.46 16.91
C TYR A 140 11.94 15.63 15.93
N GLU A 141 12.75 16.62 16.32
CA GLU A 141 12.91 17.89 15.61
C GLU A 141 13.41 17.76 14.15
N LYS A 142 14.07 16.65 13.79
CA LYS A 142 14.61 16.41 12.44
C LYS A 142 13.74 15.51 11.57
N LEU A 143 12.64 14.99 12.10
CA LEU A 143 11.81 14.02 11.39
C LEU A 143 11.14 14.69 10.19
N SER A 144 11.41 14.19 8.99
CA SER A 144 10.88 14.69 7.72
C SER A 144 9.80 13.79 7.14
N SER A 145 9.75 12.52 7.55
CA SER A 145 8.76 11.53 7.11
C SER A 145 8.41 10.59 8.25
N LEU A 146 7.11 10.41 8.49
CA LEU A 146 6.55 9.51 9.49
C LEU A 146 5.42 8.68 8.88
N ASP A 147 5.63 7.37 8.79
CA ASP A 147 4.61 6.41 8.38
C ASP A 147 4.35 5.37 9.48
N LEU A 148 3.12 5.38 9.99
CA LEU A 148 2.60 4.44 10.98
C LEU A 148 1.37 3.68 10.45
N SER A 149 1.09 3.78 9.15
CA SER A 149 -0.11 3.24 8.53
C SER A 149 -0.21 1.72 8.61
N HIS A 150 -1.40 1.17 8.39
CA HIS A 150 -1.63 -0.28 8.36
C HIS A 150 -1.09 -1.02 9.59
N ASN A 151 -1.55 -0.59 10.77
CA ASN A 151 -1.24 -1.18 12.06
C ASN A 151 -2.54 -1.32 12.90
N ASN A 152 -2.41 -1.66 14.18
CA ASN A 152 -3.52 -1.74 15.14
C ASN A 152 -3.39 -0.66 16.24
N LEU A 153 -2.84 0.51 15.90
CA LEU A 153 -2.70 1.63 16.83
C LEU A 153 -4.07 2.18 17.20
N SER A 154 -4.22 2.66 18.44
CA SER A 154 -5.50 3.14 18.97
C SER A 154 -5.37 4.39 19.83
N GLY A 155 -6.50 4.91 20.29
CA GLY A 155 -6.57 6.15 21.05
C GLY A 155 -6.38 7.39 20.17
N ASP A 156 -6.17 8.53 20.81
CA ASP A 156 -6.13 9.82 20.12
C ASP A 156 -4.81 10.06 19.38
N ILE A 157 -4.88 10.86 18.30
CA ILE A 157 -3.69 11.46 17.69
C ILE A 157 -3.11 12.49 18.68
N PRO A 158 -1.84 12.37 19.14
CA PRO A 158 -1.26 13.30 20.11
C PRO A 158 -1.15 14.73 19.57
N PHE A 159 -1.46 15.71 20.43
CA PHE A 159 -1.33 17.13 20.10
C PHE A 159 0.12 17.51 19.74
N GLU A 160 1.08 16.85 20.38
CA GLU A 160 2.52 17.04 20.22
C GLU A 160 3.04 16.68 18.83
N LEU A 161 2.33 15.88 18.03
CA LEU A 161 2.73 15.63 16.63
C LEU A 161 2.77 16.92 15.80
N GLY A 162 1.97 17.93 16.16
CA GLY A 162 2.05 19.26 15.54
C GLY A 162 3.33 20.04 15.85
N ASN A 163 4.24 19.52 16.67
CA ASN A 163 5.55 20.13 16.96
C ASN A 163 6.67 19.63 16.02
N LEU A 164 6.38 18.68 15.13
CA LEU A 164 7.33 18.13 14.16
C LEU A 164 7.59 19.13 13.01
N ASN A 165 8.20 20.28 13.32
CA ASN A 165 8.32 21.40 12.38
C ASN A 165 9.13 21.09 11.11
N SER A 166 9.96 20.04 11.12
CA SER A 166 10.73 19.57 9.96
C SER A 166 9.99 18.53 9.12
N LEU A 167 8.76 18.16 9.50
CA LEU A 167 7.97 17.17 8.78
C LEU A 167 7.53 17.77 7.44
N GLN A 168 8.18 17.28 6.39
CA GLN A 168 8.06 17.82 5.04
C GLN A 168 7.32 16.87 4.12
N TYR A 169 7.67 15.59 4.13
CA TYR A 169 7.22 14.69 3.07
C TYR A 169 5.89 14.03 3.41
N LEU A 170 5.82 13.32 4.53
CA LEU A 170 4.72 12.41 4.83
C LEU A 170 4.38 12.36 6.31
N LEU A 171 3.08 12.45 6.58
CA LEU A 171 2.45 11.98 7.81
C LEU A 171 1.33 11.01 7.43
N ASP A 172 1.60 9.71 7.54
CA ASP A 172 0.60 8.68 7.29
C ASP A 172 0.26 7.91 8.58
N LEU A 173 -1.00 8.04 8.99
CA LEU A 173 -1.61 7.39 10.14
C LEU A 173 -2.80 6.51 9.73
N SER A 174 -2.98 6.27 8.42
CA SER A 174 -4.14 5.60 7.86
C SER A 174 -4.23 4.13 8.26
N SER A 175 -5.40 3.53 8.10
CA SER A 175 -5.61 2.09 8.34
C SER A 175 -5.14 1.63 9.73
N ASN A 176 -5.67 2.31 10.75
CA ASN A 176 -5.44 2.00 12.17
C ASN A 176 -6.79 1.99 12.91
N SER A 177 -6.77 1.99 14.24
CA SER A 177 -7.94 2.10 15.10
C SER A 177 -7.91 3.40 15.94
N LEU A 178 -7.33 4.47 15.39
CA LEU A 178 -7.22 5.78 16.06
C LEU A 178 -8.61 6.40 16.22
N SER A 179 -8.81 7.13 17.32
CA SER A 179 -10.07 7.75 17.69
C SER A 179 -9.86 9.20 18.14
N GLY A 180 -10.89 9.81 18.73
CA GLY A 180 -10.83 11.20 19.16
C GLY A 180 -10.89 12.18 17.98
N ALA A 181 -10.46 13.42 18.21
CA ALA A 181 -10.49 14.47 17.18
C ALA A 181 -9.12 14.66 16.53
N ILE A 182 -9.11 15.09 15.26
CA ILE A 182 -7.89 15.54 14.59
C ILE A 182 -7.35 16.78 15.33
N PRO A 183 -6.10 16.78 15.85
CA PRO A 183 -5.58 17.90 16.61
C PRO A 183 -5.37 19.15 15.76
N GLN A 184 -5.87 20.30 16.23
CA GLN A 184 -5.66 21.58 15.55
C GLN A 184 -4.19 21.96 15.34
N ASN A 185 -3.29 21.43 16.18
CA ASN A 185 -1.86 21.71 16.14
C ASN A 185 -1.18 21.15 14.90
N LEU A 186 -1.77 20.14 14.23
CA LEU A 186 -1.26 19.62 12.96
C LEU A 186 -1.20 20.72 11.88
N GLY A 187 -2.04 21.76 11.98
CA GLY A 187 -1.98 22.92 11.08
C GLY A 187 -0.69 23.75 11.19
N LYS A 188 0.19 23.51 12.18
CA LYS A 188 1.53 24.12 12.27
C LYS A 188 2.54 23.50 11.31
N LEU A 189 2.28 22.30 10.79
CA LEU A 189 3.16 21.55 9.90
C LEU A 189 3.15 22.15 8.48
N SER A 190 3.62 23.39 8.36
CA SER A 190 3.52 24.20 7.14
C SER A 190 4.32 23.67 5.95
N GLN A 191 5.30 22.79 6.19
CA GLN A 191 6.12 22.14 5.17
C GLN A 191 5.55 20.81 4.69
N LEU A 192 4.52 20.26 5.36
CA LEU A 192 4.02 18.92 5.09
C LEU A 192 3.33 18.84 3.72
N GLU A 193 3.75 17.89 2.89
CA GLU A 193 3.25 17.68 1.53
C GLU A 193 2.11 16.65 1.47
N ILE A 194 2.18 15.59 2.29
CA ILE A 194 1.20 14.49 2.30
C ILE A 194 0.70 14.23 3.72
N LEU A 195 -0.63 14.26 3.89
CA LEU A 195 -1.31 13.92 5.14
C LEU A 195 -2.38 12.87 4.91
N ASN A 196 -2.20 11.66 5.46
CA ASN A 196 -3.19 10.61 5.37
C ASN A 196 -3.63 10.15 6.76
N VAL A 197 -4.92 10.28 7.04
CA VAL A 197 -5.55 9.82 8.29
C VAL A 197 -6.77 8.95 8.02
N SER A 198 -6.91 8.44 6.79
CA SER A 198 -8.06 7.67 6.37
C SER A 198 -8.19 6.34 7.10
N HIS A 199 -9.35 5.68 7.01
CA HIS A 199 -9.57 4.34 7.58
C HIS A 199 -9.23 4.26 9.08
N ASN A 200 -9.87 5.12 9.88
CA ASN A 200 -9.76 5.17 11.34
C ASN A 200 -11.16 5.43 11.97
N HIS A 201 -11.21 5.66 13.27
CA HIS A 201 -12.40 6.05 14.04
C HIS A 201 -12.35 7.53 14.47
N LEU A 202 -11.71 8.40 13.68
CA LEU A 202 -11.57 9.81 14.01
C LEU A 202 -12.92 10.51 13.92
N SER A 203 -13.18 11.40 14.88
CA SER A 203 -14.45 12.08 15.08
C SER A 203 -14.27 13.60 15.19
N GLY A 204 -15.37 14.33 15.39
CA GLY A 204 -15.32 15.79 15.46
C GLY A 204 -15.15 16.44 14.09
N ARG A 205 -14.60 17.65 14.04
CA ARG A 205 -14.44 18.44 12.80
C ARG A 205 -13.01 18.35 12.27
N ILE A 206 -12.86 18.48 10.96
CA ILE A 206 -11.55 18.76 10.35
C ILE A 206 -11.11 20.18 10.80
N PRO A 207 -9.95 20.35 11.44
CA PRO A 207 -9.53 21.65 11.96
C PRO A 207 -9.31 22.68 10.85
N ALA A 208 -9.82 23.89 11.05
CA ALA A 208 -9.66 24.97 10.08
C ALA A 208 -8.19 25.38 9.87
N SER A 209 -7.32 25.13 10.86
CA SER A 209 -5.87 25.35 10.77
C SER A 209 -5.18 24.54 9.68
N LEU A 210 -5.76 23.41 9.25
CA LEU A 210 -5.21 22.63 8.13
C LEU A 210 -5.34 23.39 6.79
N SER A 211 -6.30 24.30 6.66
CA SER A 211 -6.52 25.08 5.43
C SER A 211 -5.31 25.97 5.08
N SER A 212 -4.54 26.39 6.09
CA SER A 212 -3.36 27.25 5.93
C SER A 212 -2.05 26.50 5.63
N MET A 213 -2.08 25.17 5.50
CA MET A 213 -0.88 24.37 5.19
C MET A 213 -0.52 24.50 3.70
N GLY A 214 0.18 25.56 3.33
CA GLY A 214 0.43 25.91 1.92
C GLY A 214 1.22 24.87 1.10
N SER A 215 1.98 23.97 1.73
CA SER A 215 2.74 22.91 1.06
C SER A 215 1.92 21.62 0.86
N LEU A 216 0.75 21.50 1.49
CA LEU A 216 -0.03 20.28 1.49
C LEU A 216 -0.65 20.06 0.10
N SER A 217 -0.17 19.02 -0.58
CA SER A 217 -0.52 18.69 -1.96
C SER A 217 -1.44 17.47 -2.06
N SER A 218 -1.31 16.54 -1.11
CA SER A 218 -2.14 15.35 -1.01
C SER A 218 -2.68 15.19 0.40
N TYR A 219 -3.97 14.90 0.51
CA TYR A 219 -4.59 14.58 1.78
C TYR A 219 -5.74 13.60 1.63
N ASP A 220 -5.89 12.74 2.63
CA ASP A 220 -7.02 11.81 2.74
C ASP A 220 -7.55 11.72 4.18
N PHE A 221 -8.84 12.00 4.32
CA PHE A 221 -9.63 11.94 5.55
C PHE A 221 -10.75 10.90 5.45
N SER A 222 -10.79 10.10 4.38
CA SER A 222 -11.86 9.16 4.08
C SER A 222 -12.02 8.08 5.15
N TYR A 223 -13.19 7.45 5.19
CA TYR A 223 -13.52 6.32 6.05
C TYR A 223 -13.20 6.57 7.53
N ASN A 224 -13.84 7.60 8.09
CA ASN A 224 -13.78 7.99 9.49
C ASN A 224 -15.20 8.35 9.99
N GLU A 225 -15.29 8.88 11.21
CA GLU A 225 -16.51 9.37 11.86
C GLU A 225 -16.56 10.91 11.90
N LEU A 226 -15.91 11.58 10.95
CA LEU A 226 -15.80 13.04 10.93
C LEU A 226 -17.15 13.70 10.63
N THR A 227 -17.34 14.89 11.19
CA THR A 227 -18.60 15.63 11.19
C THR A 227 -18.41 17.12 10.93
N GLY A 228 -19.48 17.79 10.51
CA GLY A 228 -19.52 19.24 10.35
C GLY A 228 -19.04 19.73 8.98
N PRO A 229 -18.95 21.07 8.81
CA PRO A 229 -18.56 21.65 7.55
C PRO A 229 -17.08 21.42 7.25
N LEU A 230 -16.77 21.13 5.98
CA LEU A 230 -15.39 21.22 5.50
C LEU A 230 -14.82 22.62 5.73
N PRO A 231 -13.54 22.75 6.13
CA PRO A 231 -12.88 24.03 6.19
C PRO A 231 -12.91 24.75 4.83
N THR A 232 -13.03 26.07 4.87
CA THR A 232 -13.14 26.89 3.65
C THR A 232 -11.82 27.60 3.36
N GLY A 233 -11.43 27.62 2.08
CA GLY A 233 -10.23 28.30 1.60
C GLY A 233 -8.96 27.43 1.64
N GLY A 234 -7.86 28.02 1.17
CA GLY A 234 -6.55 27.37 1.12
C GLY A 234 -6.58 26.03 0.38
N VAL A 235 -5.95 25.01 0.95
CA VAL A 235 -5.82 23.68 0.33
C VAL A 235 -7.15 22.93 0.12
N PHE A 236 -8.23 23.37 0.78
CA PHE A 236 -9.56 22.77 0.64
C PHE A 236 -10.45 23.45 -0.40
N GLN A 237 -9.97 24.50 -1.08
CA GLN A 237 -10.80 25.25 -2.05
C GLN A 237 -11.24 24.38 -3.23
N ASN A 238 -10.39 23.45 -3.68
CA ASN A 238 -10.65 22.49 -4.77
C ASN A 238 -10.52 21.04 -4.28
N ALA A 239 -11.00 20.77 -3.06
CA ALA A 239 -10.84 19.46 -2.45
C ALA A 239 -11.61 18.37 -3.21
N SER A 240 -10.96 17.23 -3.46
CA SER A 240 -11.60 16.07 -4.08
C SER A 240 -12.60 15.43 -3.11
N ALA A 241 -13.78 15.08 -3.62
CA ALA A 241 -14.80 14.29 -2.92
C ALA A 241 -14.24 13.03 -2.25
N ARG A 242 -13.29 12.40 -2.94
CA ARG A 242 -12.74 11.09 -2.56
C ARG A 242 -11.98 11.15 -1.25
N SER A 243 -11.28 12.27 -0.99
CA SER A 243 -10.55 12.50 0.26
C SER A 243 -11.44 12.60 1.50
N PHE A 244 -12.78 12.56 1.36
CA PHE A 244 -13.73 12.67 2.47
C PHE A 244 -14.80 11.57 2.46
N VAL A 245 -14.76 10.64 1.49
CA VAL A 245 -15.77 9.57 1.37
C VAL A 245 -15.83 8.74 2.65
N GLY A 246 -16.98 8.15 2.97
CA GLY A 246 -17.12 7.33 4.17
C GLY A 246 -17.27 8.10 5.48
N ASN A 247 -17.34 9.43 5.46
CA ASN A 247 -17.67 10.27 6.62
C ASN A 247 -19.12 10.80 6.53
N PRO A 248 -20.12 10.11 7.11
CA PRO A 248 -21.52 10.48 6.92
C PRO A 248 -21.92 11.83 7.54
N GLY A 249 -21.14 12.34 8.50
CA GLY A 249 -21.41 13.61 9.16
C GLY A 249 -20.79 14.84 8.49
N LEU A 250 -19.96 14.66 7.46
CA LEU A 250 -19.33 15.76 6.74
C LEU A 250 -20.29 16.38 5.71
N CYS A 251 -20.21 17.70 5.60
CA CYS A 251 -20.97 18.48 4.64
C CYS A 251 -20.10 19.60 4.06
N GLY A 252 -20.41 20.08 2.85
CA GLY A 252 -19.61 21.14 2.24
C GLY A 252 -19.89 21.35 0.77
N LYS A 253 -19.09 22.22 0.14
CA LYS A 253 -19.17 22.54 -1.29
C LYS A 253 -18.37 21.58 -2.18
N ALA A 254 -17.57 20.69 -1.60
CA ALA A 254 -16.86 19.67 -2.37
C ALA A 254 -17.88 18.77 -3.09
N GLU A 255 -17.57 18.42 -4.34
CA GLU A 255 -18.41 17.55 -5.16
C GLU A 255 -18.71 16.24 -4.40
N GLY A 256 -19.92 15.71 -4.47
CA GLY A 256 -20.30 14.46 -3.78
C GLY A 256 -20.58 14.54 -2.28
N LEU A 257 -20.33 15.68 -1.59
CA LEU A 257 -20.78 15.89 -0.20
C LEU A 257 -22.16 16.53 -0.14
N SER A 258 -22.89 16.25 0.95
CA SER A 258 -24.16 16.91 1.24
C SER A 258 -23.95 18.40 1.55
N GLN A 259 -24.90 19.25 1.15
CA GLN A 259 -24.87 20.65 1.57
C GLN A 259 -25.12 20.74 3.08
N CYS A 260 -24.33 21.58 3.76
CA CYS A 260 -24.51 21.78 5.19
C CYS A 260 -25.90 22.35 5.48
N PRO A 261 -26.59 21.86 6.52
CA PRO A 261 -27.89 22.39 6.92
C PRO A 261 -27.73 23.88 7.24
N THR A 262 -28.33 24.75 6.44
CA THR A 262 -28.45 26.17 6.77
C THR A 262 -29.43 26.30 7.91
N THR A 263 -29.09 27.06 8.95
CA THR A 263 -29.89 27.32 10.16
C THR A 263 -31.17 28.16 9.90
N ASP A 264 -31.82 27.99 8.74
CA ASP A 264 -33.11 28.59 8.38
C ASP A 264 -34.20 27.57 8.04
N SER A 265 -33.97 26.27 8.26
CA SER A 265 -35.01 25.25 8.09
C SER A 265 -35.27 24.46 9.36
N SER A 266 -35.78 25.12 10.39
CA SER A 266 -36.62 24.46 11.40
C SER A 266 -37.97 24.06 10.77
N LYS A 267 -37.95 23.10 9.86
CA LYS A 267 -39.14 22.27 9.58
C LYS A 267 -38.72 20.83 9.79
N SER A 268 -38.83 20.41 11.04
CA SER A 268 -38.90 19.00 11.42
C SER A 268 -39.93 18.32 10.51
N SER A 269 -39.45 17.60 9.49
CA SER A 269 -40.29 16.65 8.79
C SER A 269 -40.58 15.54 9.78
N LYS A 270 -41.76 15.59 10.39
CA LYS A 270 -42.38 14.41 11.01
C LYS A 270 -42.54 13.36 9.93
N VAL A 271 -41.50 12.55 9.70
CA VAL A 271 -41.63 11.30 8.98
C VAL A 271 -42.61 10.47 9.81
N ASN A 272 -43.75 10.15 9.23
CA ASN A 272 -44.84 9.43 9.87
C ASN A 272 -44.31 8.08 10.38
N LYS A 273 -44.03 7.98 11.69
CA LYS A 273 -43.57 6.77 12.40
C LYS A 273 -44.46 5.53 12.20
N LYS A 274 -45.63 5.67 11.55
CA LYS A 274 -46.54 4.58 11.22
C LYS A 274 -46.10 3.74 10.02
N VAL A 275 -45.34 4.28 9.06
CA VAL A 275 -44.93 3.54 7.84
C VAL A 275 -43.69 2.67 8.10
N LEU A 276 -42.76 3.12 8.93
CA LEU A 276 -41.53 2.38 9.26
C LEU A 276 -41.81 1.09 10.04
N ILE A 277 -42.78 1.12 10.96
CA ILE A 277 -43.14 -0.05 11.78
C ILE A 277 -44.00 -1.06 11.00
N GLY A 278 -44.87 -0.59 10.09
CA GLY A 278 -45.80 -1.45 9.35
C GLY A 278 -45.18 -2.26 8.21
N VAL A 279 -44.04 -1.83 7.65
CA VAL A 279 -43.43 -2.47 6.47
C VAL A 279 -42.06 -3.09 6.76
N VAL A 280 -41.24 -2.47 7.62
CA VAL A 280 -39.87 -2.94 7.85
C VAL A 280 -39.82 -4.14 8.80
N VAL A 281 -40.67 -4.17 9.83
CA VAL A 281 -40.69 -5.27 10.82
C VAL A 281 -41.10 -6.61 10.20
N PRO A 282 -42.14 -6.70 9.33
CA PRO A 282 -42.48 -7.95 8.66
C PRO A 282 -41.39 -8.43 7.68
N VAL A 283 -40.75 -7.50 6.95
CA VAL A 283 -39.72 -7.82 5.97
C VAL A 283 -38.45 -8.33 6.66
N CYS A 284 -38.01 -7.69 7.74
CA CYS A 284 -36.89 -8.18 8.55
C CYS A 284 -37.21 -9.53 9.21
N GLY A 285 -38.45 -9.73 9.68
CA GLY A 285 -38.90 -11.02 10.21
C GLY A 285 -38.83 -12.15 9.18
N LEU A 286 -39.29 -11.90 7.95
CA LEU A 286 -39.22 -12.86 6.85
C LEU A 286 -37.78 -13.19 6.44
N LEU A 287 -36.88 -12.19 6.45
CA LEU A 287 -35.45 -12.40 6.15
C LEU A 287 -34.76 -13.25 7.23
N VAL A 288 -35.07 -13.01 8.51
CA VAL A 288 -34.53 -13.83 9.60
C VAL A 288 -35.01 -15.28 9.51
N ILE A 289 -36.30 -15.50 9.23
CA ILE A 289 -36.85 -16.85 9.03
C ILE A 289 -36.19 -17.56 7.84
N ALA A 290 -35.98 -16.85 6.73
CA ALA A 290 -35.29 -17.40 5.55
C ALA A 290 -33.85 -17.80 5.86
N THR A 291 -33.11 -16.99 6.64
CA THR A 291 -31.74 -17.32 7.06
C THR A 291 -31.68 -18.53 7.98
N ILE A 292 -32.61 -18.66 8.95
CA ILE A 292 -32.70 -19.84 9.83
C ILE A 292 -32.99 -21.09 9.01
N PHE A 293 -33.89 -21.02 8.03
CA PHE A 293 -34.22 -22.14 7.16
C PHE A 293 -33.02 -22.54 6.28
N ALA A 294 -32.28 -21.57 5.72
CA ALA A 294 -31.07 -21.84 4.96
C ALA A 294 -29.98 -22.50 5.81
N VAL A 295 -29.78 -22.06 7.06
CA VAL A 295 -28.83 -22.67 8.00
C VAL A 295 -29.24 -24.10 8.35
N LEU A 296 -30.54 -24.37 8.54
CA LEU A 296 -31.05 -25.72 8.79
C LEU A 296 -30.83 -26.64 7.58
N LEU A 297 -31.04 -26.16 6.35
CA LEU A 297 -30.76 -26.92 5.14
C LEU A 297 -29.26 -27.19 4.95
N CYS A 298 -28.41 -26.20 5.26
CA CYS A 298 -26.96 -26.39 5.29
C CYS A 298 -26.53 -27.41 6.35
N TYR A 299 -27.14 -27.38 7.54
CA TYR A 299 -26.87 -28.33 8.62
C TYR A 299 -27.33 -29.75 8.25
N GLN A 300 -28.47 -29.90 7.57
CA GLN A 300 -28.93 -31.18 7.05
C GLN A 300 -28.01 -31.73 5.96
N LYS A 301 -27.52 -30.89 5.04
CA LYS A 301 -26.49 -31.29 4.05
C LYS A 301 -25.17 -31.66 4.71
N TYR A 302 -24.72 -30.89 5.70
CA TYR A 302 -23.50 -31.17 6.45
C TYR A 302 -23.56 -32.52 7.19
N LYS A 303 -24.70 -32.84 7.80
CA LYS A 303 -24.93 -34.12 8.50
C LYS A 303 -25.01 -35.32 7.57
N VAL A 304 -25.48 -35.13 6.33
CA VAL A 304 -25.48 -36.19 5.30
C VAL A 304 -24.07 -36.44 4.77
N VAL A 305 -23.24 -35.41 4.66
CA VAL A 305 -21.82 -35.53 4.24
C VAL A 305 -20.94 -36.13 5.34
N SER A 306 -21.21 -35.89 6.63
CA SER A 306 -20.38 -36.44 7.71
C SER A 306 -20.62 -37.93 8.00
N ASN A 307 -21.69 -38.52 7.45
CA ASN A 307 -22.06 -39.93 7.68
C ASN A 307 -21.74 -40.84 6.49
N GLY A 308 -21.15 -40.31 5.41
CA GLY A 308 -20.76 -41.06 4.22
C GLY A 308 -19.25 -41.08 4.02
N GLU A 309 -18.65 -42.17 4.48
CA GLU A 309 -17.44 -42.81 3.96
C GLU A 309 -16.07 -42.11 4.01
N SER A 310 -15.21 -42.79 4.78
CA SER A 310 -13.76 -42.88 4.65
C SER A 310 -13.39 -43.84 3.50
N SER A 311 -12.28 -43.54 2.81
CA SER A 311 -11.49 -44.37 1.88
C SER A 311 -11.86 -44.27 0.38
N ASP A 312 -11.10 -43.51 -0.43
CA ASP A 312 -10.10 -44.06 -1.36
C ASP A 312 -9.33 -42.96 -2.13
N TYR A 313 -8.25 -43.37 -2.80
CA TYR A 313 -7.06 -42.67 -3.30
C TYR A 313 -7.17 -41.47 -4.28
N ASN A 314 -6.05 -40.73 -4.30
CA ASN A 314 -5.52 -39.82 -5.33
C ASN A 314 -5.87 -40.15 -6.79
N MET A 315 -6.34 -39.14 -7.54
CA MET A 315 -5.84 -38.61 -8.82
C MET A 315 -7.00 -38.06 -9.67
N LEU A 316 -6.98 -36.75 -9.96
CA LEU A 316 -6.94 -36.19 -11.33
C LEU A 316 -7.14 -34.67 -11.32
N ARG A 317 -6.09 -33.99 -11.78
CA ARG A 317 -6.15 -32.72 -12.51
C ARG A 317 -7.28 -32.73 -13.53
N GLN A 318 -8.07 -31.66 -13.56
CA GLN A 318 -8.16 -30.65 -14.63
C GLN A 318 -9.44 -29.87 -14.34
N GLY A 319 -9.39 -28.54 -14.27
CA GLY A 319 -9.13 -27.72 -15.44
C GLY A 319 -10.48 -27.10 -15.78
N HIS A 320 -10.65 -25.84 -15.36
CA HIS A 320 -11.54 -24.82 -15.91
C HIS A 320 -11.71 -23.73 -14.84
N ARG A 321 -11.43 -22.49 -15.24
CA ARG A 321 -11.62 -21.22 -14.50
C ARG A 321 -10.55 -20.87 -13.46
N LYS A 322 -9.35 -20.50 -13.92
CA LYS A 322 -8.49 -19.58 -13.13
C LYS A 322 -7.99 -18.33 -13.85
N GLN A 323 -8.04 -18.25 -15.18
CA GLN A 323 -7.65 -17.02 -15.88
C GLN A 323 -8.76 -15.94 -15.87
N GLY A 324 -10.04 -16.33 -16.00
CA GLY A 324 -11.15 -15.38 -15.91
C GLY A 324 -11.50 -14.92 -14.49
N MET A 325 -11.03 -15.61 -13.45
CA MET A 325 -11.35 -15.26 -12.05
C MET A 325 -10.29 -14.35 -11.44
N MET A 326 -9.02 -14.48 -11.82
CA MET A 326 -7.97 -13.57 -11.39
C MET A 326 -8.14 -12.18 -12.02
N LEU A 327 -8.53 -12.12 -13.30
CA LEU A 327 -8.87 -10.85 -13.96
C LEU A 327 -10.19 -10.26 -13.45
N ARG A 328 -11.19 -11.09 -13.08
CA ARG A 328 -12.44 -10.60 -12.45
C ARG A 328 -12.26 -10.12 -11.03
N ILE A 329 -11.34 -10.71 -10.26
CA ILE A 329 -10.97 -10.24 -8.92
C ILE A 329 -10.16 -8.94 -9.04
N PHE A 330 -9.31 -8.80 -10.06
CA PHE A 330 -8.60 -7.54 -10.31
C PHE A 330 -9.55 -6.43 -10.78
N VAL A 331 -10.40 -6.68 -11.80
CA VAL A 331 -11.34 -5.68 -12.35
C VAL A 331 -12.44 -5.27 -11.37
N LEU A 332 -12.83 -6.12 -10.40
CA LEU A 332 -13.83 -5.76 -9.39
C LEU A 332 -13.24 -5.16 -8.10
N ASN A 333 -11.93 -5.25 -7.86
CA ASN A 333 -11.26 -4.63 -6.70
C ASN A 333 -10.40 -3.42 -7.03
N VAL A 334 -10.21 -3.03 -8.30
CA VAL A 334 -9.48 -1.79 -8.68
C VAL A 334 -10.18 -0.51 -8.17
N SER A 335 -11.40 -0.59 -7.64
CA SER A 335 -12.05 0.52 -6.94
C SER A 335 -11.63 0.69 -5.47
N ASN A 336 -10.86 -0.25 -4.89
CA ASN A 336 -10.52 -0.33 -3.45
C ASN A 336 -9.06 -0.76 -3.19
N VAL A 337 -8.13 -0.50 -4.12
CA VAL A 337 -6.70 -0.70 -3.87
C VAL A 337 -6.08 0.68 -3.60
N ASP A 338 -5.59 0.88 -2.38
CA ASP A 338 -4.77 2.03 -2.01
C ASP A 338 -3.53 2.09 -2.89
N PHE A 339 -3.36 3.22 -3.58
CA PHE A 339 -2.38 3.41 -4.65
C PHE A 339 -0.96 3.76 -4.16
N ASP A 340 -0.72 3.79 -2.85
CA ASP A 340 0.54 4.30 -2.25
C ASP A 340 1.77 3.43 -2.56
N TRP A 341 1.56 2.15 -2.88
CA TRP A 341 2.66 1.21 -3.18
C TRP A 341 3.33 1.44 -4.55
N LEU A 342 2.69 2.16 -5.46
CA LEU A 342 3.13 2.28 -6.85
C LEU A 342 4.00 3.51 -7.11
N VAL A 343 4.11 4.48 -6.21
CA VAL A 343 4.91 5.70 -6.49
C VAL A 343 6.43 5.42 -6.49
N PHE A 344 6.88 4.32 -5.88
CA PHE A 344 8.30 4.12 -5.52
C PHE A 344 9.28 3.77 -6.66
N SER A 345 8.86 3.13 -7.76
CA SER A 345 9.83 2.63 -8.76
C SER A 345 10.45 3.75 -9.62
N GLU A 346 9.66 4.76 -10.00
CA GLU A 346 10.16 5.90 -10.79
C GLU A 346 10.73 7.02 -9.89
N LEU A 347 10.18 7.19 -8.68
CA LEU A 347 10.66 8.18 -7.70
C LEU A 347 12.11 7.90 -7.28
N ALA A 348 12.45 6.62 -7.09
CA ALA A 348 13.80 6.19 -6.76
C ALA A 348 14.83 6.42 -7.89
N GLN A 349 14.39 6.49 -9.16
CA GLN A 349 15.29 6.65 -10.31
C GLN A 349 15.39 8.09 -10.83
N THR A 350 14.29 8.85 -10.79
CA THR A 350 14.19 10.16 -11.45
C THR A 350 14.18 11.34 -10.48
N MET A 351 13.89 11.10 -9.19
CA MET A 351 13.75 12.13 -8.16
C MET A 351 12.75 13.25 -8.55
N ARG A 352 11.74 12.92 -9.39
CA ARG A 352 10.70 13.85 -9.84
C ARG A 352 9.33 13.21 -9.67
N VAL A 353 8.49 13.81 -8.82
CA VAL A 353 7.07 13.44 -8.69
C VAL A 353 6.30 14.08 -9.84
N THR A 354 5.56 13.27 -10.60
CA THR A 354 4.58 13.74 -11.59
C THR A 354 3.23 13.08 -11.33
N ASP A 355 2.14 13.66 -11.83
CA ASP A 355 0.78 13.09 -11.82
C ASP A 355 0.63 11.82 -12.68
N LYS A 356 1.75 11.26 -13.15
CA LYS A 356 1.88 10.10 -14.05
C LYS A 356 2.82 9.02 -13.50
N CYS A 357 3.33 9.17 -12.28
CA CYS A 357 4.19 8.17 -11.65
C CYS A 357 3.40 6.92 -11.25
N ASP A 358 2.16 7.10 -10.78
CA ASP A 358 1.16 6.05 -10.55
C ASP A 358 0.86 5.24 -11.82
N VAL A 359 0.75 5.93 -12.97
CA VAL A 359 0.50 5.32 -14.28
C VAL A 359 1.67 4.43 -14.68
N TYR A 360 2.91 4.90 -14.54
CA TYR A 360 4.09 4.11 -14.92
C TYR A 360 4.18 2.80 -14.17
N SER A 361 4.04 2.88 -12.85
CA SER A 361 4.15 1.72 -11.99
C SER A 361 2.99 0.74 -12.16
N PHE A 362 1.78 1.23 -12.44
CA PHE A 362 0.69 0.35 -12.87
C PHE A 362 1.10 -0.47 -14.11
N GLY A 363 1.73 0.16 -15.09
CA GLY A 363 2.22 -0.53 -16.29
C GLY A 363 3.30 -1.58 -15.99
N VAL A 364 4.22 -1.28 -15.06
CA VAL A 364 5.26 -2.23 -14.60
C VAL A 364 4.61 -3.46 -13.96
N VAL A 365 3.68 -3.26 -13.02
CA VAL A 365 3.00 -4.37 -12.33
C VAL A 365 2.14 -5.18 -13.31
N ALA A 366 1.43 -4.53 -14.23
CA ALA A 366 0.66 -5.23 -15.25
C ALA A 366 1.54 -6.13 -16.13
N LEU A 367 2.71 -5.65 -16.55
CA LEU A 367 3.69 -6.46 -17.29
C LEU A 367 4.27 -7.58 -16.42
N GLU A 368 4.60 -7.31 -15.16
CA GLU A 368 5.14 -8.31 -14.24
C GLU A 368 4.18 -9.50 -14.05
N VAL A 369 2.88 -9.22 -13.90
CA VAL A 369 1.84 -10.25 -13.83
C VAL A 369 1.76 -11.06 -15.11
N MET A 370 1.90 -10.42 -16.28
CA MET A 370 1.80 -11.07 -17.58
C MET A 370 3.03 -11.91 -17.94
N MET A 371 4.20 -11.46 -17.51
CA MET A 371 5.49 -12.10 -17.80
C MET A 371 5.90 -13.12 -16.75
N GLY A 372 5.32 -13.07 -15.55
CA GLY A 372 5.71 -13.91 -14.42
C GLY A 372 7.09 -13.58 -13.82
N ARG A 373 7.67 -12.44 -14.24
CA ARG A 373 8.98 -11.89 -13.85
C ARG A 373 9.00 -10.37 -14.07
N HIS A 374 9.90 -9.67 -13.38
CA HIS A 374 10.01 -8.21 -13.49
C HIS A 374 10.38 -7.77 -14.94
N PRO A 375 9.72 -6.72 -15.51
CA PRO A 375 9.90 -6.34 -16.92
C PRO A 375 11.14 -5.49 -17.20
N GLY A 376 12.02 -5.27 -16.21
CA GLY A 376 13.17 -4.35 -16.30
C GLY A 376 14.06 -4.55 -17.53
N ASP A 377 14.47 -5.79 -17.80
CA ASP A 377 15.32 -6.13 -18.97
C ASP A 377 14.60 -5.91 -20.30
N LEU A 378 13.29 -6.15 -20.32
CA LEU A 378 12.45 -5.93 -21.50
C LEU A 378 12.30 -4.42 -21.75
N LEU A 379 11.98 -3.63 -20.72
CA LEU A 379 11.79 -2.18 -20.84
C LEU A 379 13.10 -1.46 -21.18
N SER A 380 14.23 -1.87 -20.58
CA SER A 380 15.55 -1.33 -20.91
C SER A 380 15.93 -1.63 -22.36
N SER A 381 15.73 -2.88 -22.82
CA SER A 381 15.95 -3.28 -24.21
C SER A 381 15.06 -2.46 -25.17
N LEU A 382 13.77 -2.30 -24.86
CA LEU A 382 12.82 -1.56 -25.69
C LEU A 382 13.09 -0.04 -25.74
N SER A 383 13.67 0.53 -24.68
CA SER A 383 14.07 1.95 -24.63
C SER A 383 15.28 2.28 -25.51
N SER A 384 16.12 1.27 -25.79
CA SER A 384 17.33 1.41 -26.61
C SER A 384 17.06 1.38 -28.12
N ILE A 385 15.84 1.01 -28.53
CA ILE A 385 15.43 0.86 -29.93
C ILE A 385 15.03 2.22 -30.51
N LYS A 386 15.83 2.75 -31.44
CA LYS A 386 15.50 3.96 -32.23
C LYS A 386 14.45 3.64 -33.30
N PRO A 387 13.44 4.50 -33.52
CA PRO A 387 12.31 4.22 -34.42
C PRO A 387 12.64 4.29 -35.93
N SER A 388 13.91 4.27 -36.35
CA SER A 388 14.30 4.64 -37.72
C SER A 388 15.16 3.65 -38.51
N LEU A 389 15.33 2.38 -38.10
CA LEU A 389 16.05 1.39 -38.92
C LEU A 389 15.36 0.01 -38.92
N SER A 390 15.26 -0.56 -40.11
CA SER A 390 14.45 -1.71 -40.55
C SER A 390 14.86 -3.09 -40.03
N ASN A 391 15.59 -3.18 -38.91
CA ASN A 391 15.96 -4.44 -38.27
C ASN A 391 15.60 -4.41 -36.77
N ASP A 392 14.31 -4.21 -36.49
CA ASP A 392 13.74 -4.34 -35.15
C ASP A 392 13.74 -5.84 -34.76
N PRO A 393 14.34 -6.26 -33.64
CA PRO A 393 14.21 -7.63 -33.18
C PRO A 393 12.72 -7.95 -33.00
N GLN A 394 12.20 -8.90 -33.79
CA GLN A 394 10.81 -9.34 -33.71
C GLN A 394 10.59 -10.13 -32.41
N ILE A 395 10.41 -9.41 -31.30
CA ILE A 395 9.99 -9.99 -30.03
C ILE A 395 8.49 -10.28 -30.17
N PHE A 396 8.13 -11.57 -30.18
CA PHE A 396 6.73 -11.98 -30.20
C PHE A 396 6.13 -11.94 -28.79
N LEU A 397 4.85 -11.59 -28.70
CA LEU A 397 4.15 -11.51 -27.43
C LEU A 397 4.18 -12.85 -26.67
N LYS A 398 4.00 -13.97 -27.38
CA LYS A 398 4.04 -15.31 -26.78
C LYS A 398 5.34 -15.62 -26.01
N ASP A 399 6.46 -15.04 -26.43
CA ASP A 399 7.78 -15.28 -25.83
C ASP A 399 8.02 -14.38 -24.60
N VAL A 400 7.16 -13.37 -24.41
CA VAL A 400 7.18 -12.44 -23.28
C VAL A 400 6.26 -12.93 -22.16
N LEU A 401 5.14 -13.57 -22.49
CA LEU A 401 4.18 -14.10 -21.53
C LEU A 401 4.80 -15.18 -20.63
N ASP A 402 4.26 -15.33 -19.41
CA ASP A 402 4.74 -16.29 -18.43
C ASP A 402 4.75 -17.72 -19.00
N PRO A 403 5.93 -18.33 -19.21
CA PRO A 403 6.05 -19.65 -19.82
C PRO A 403 5.50 -20.78 -18.94
N ARG A 404 5.19 -20.50 -17.66
CA ARG A 404 4.57 -21.46 -16.73
C ARG A 404 3.08 -21.62 -16.98
N LEU A 405 2.46 -20.75 -17.78
CA LEU A 405 1.03 -20.73 -18.06
C LEU A 405 0.74 -21.24 -19.48
N GLU A 406 -0.42 -21.87 -19.66
CA GLU A 406 -0.90 -22.25 -20.99
C GLU A 406 -1.23 -20.99 -21.82
N ALA A 407 -0.89 -21.04 -23.11
CA ALA A 407 -1.14 -19.95 -24.04
C ALA A 407 -2.64 -19.61 -24.09
N PRO A 408 -3.03 -18.34 -23.91
CA PRO A 408 -4.43 -17.96 -23.88
C PRO A 408 -5.06 -18.14 -25.28
N THR A 409 -6.32 -18.57 -25.31
CA THR A 409 -7.07 -18.80 -26.56
C THR A 409 -8.41 -18.06 -26.54
N GLY A 410 -8.96 -17.80 -27.73
CA GLY A 410 -10.27 -17.14 -27.89
C GLY A 410 -10.31 -15.75 -27.24
N GLN A 411 -11.36 -15.48 -26.46
CA GLN A 411 -11.56 -14.18 -25.80
C GLN A 411 -10.45 -13.83 -24.79
N ALA A 412 -9.88 -14.84 -24.11
CA ALA A 412 -8.79 -14.61 -23.16
C ALA A 412 -7.53 -14.08 -23.86
N ALA A 413 -7.26 -14.52 -25.10
CA ALA A 413 -6.13 -14.01 -25.89
C ALA A 413 -6.31 -12.52 -26.23
N ALA A 414 -7.54 -12.11 -26.58
CA ALA A 414 -7.86 -10.71 -26.85
C ALA A 414 -7.71 -9.83 -25.60
N GLU A 415 -8.17 -10.31 -24.45
CA GLU A 415 -8.02 -9.62 -23.16
C GLU A 415 -6.54 -9.44 -22.77
N VAL A 416 -5.72 -10.48 -22.95
CA VAL A 416 -4.28 -10.42 -22.70
C VAL A 416 -3.61 -9.41 -23.63
N VAL A 417 -3.88 -9.45 -24.93
CA VAL A 417 -3.30 -8.50 -25.89
C VAL A 417 -3.66 -7.06 -25.55
N PHE A 418 -4.91 -6.82 -25.14
CA PHE A 418 -5.37 -5.50 -24.73
C PHE A 418 -4.67 -5.01 -23.46
N ALA A 419 -4.61 -5.84 -22.41
CA ALA A 419 -3.98 -5.44 -21.16
C ALA A 419 -2.46 -5.23 -21.32
N VAL A 420 -1.77 -6.01 -22.17
CA VAL A 420 -0.36 -5.78 -22.51
C VAL A 420 -0.18 -4.43 -23.21
N ARG A 421 -1.09 -4.09 -24.13
CA ARG A 421 -1.08 -2.81 -24.86
C ARG A 421 -1.24 -1.62 -23.92
N VAL A 422 -2.19 -1.70 -22.98
CA VAL A 422 -2.40 -0.68 -21.94
C VAL A 422 -1.14 -0.55 -21.07
N ALA A 423 -0.55 -1.68 -20.66
CA ALA A 423 0.65 -1.69 -19.83
C ALA A 423 1.87 -1.04 -20.52
N PHE A 424 2.05 -1.25 -21.82
CA PHE A 424 3.09 -0.53 -22.59
C PHE A 424 2.82 0.96 -22.76
N ALA A 425 1.55 1.37 -22.93
CA ALA A 425 1.20 2.78 -22.96
C ALA A 425 1.50 3.48 -21.63
N CYS A 426 1.33 2.76 -20.52
CA CYS A 426 1.64 3.23 -19.17
C CYS A 426 3.15 3.33 -18.90
N THR A 427 3.97 2.43 -19.44
CA THR A 427 5.43 2.37 -19.21
C THR A 427 6.26 3.25 -20.15
N GLN A 428 5.64 4.24 -20.83
CA GLN A 428 6.40 5.16 -21.68
C GLN A 428 7.42 5.98 -20.87
N THR A 429 8.60 6.21 -21.43
CA THR A 429 9.69 6.92 -20.73
C THR A 429 9.38 8.41 -20.53
N LYS A 430 8.54 9.01 -21.37
CA LYS A 430 8.06 10.38 -21.24
C LYS A 430 6.72 10.41 -20.48
N PRO A 431 6.64 11.04 -19.30
CA PRO A 431 5.39 11.12 -18.53
C PRO A 431 4.20 11.67 -19.32
N GLU A 432 4.41 12.65 -20.19
CA GLU A 432 3.33 13.32 -20.95
C GLU A 432 2.69 12.40 -22.00
N ALA A 433 3.44 11.40 -22.46
CA ALA A 433 2.99 10.43 -23.44
C ALA A 433 2.18 9.28 -22.81
N ARG A 434 2.17 9.18 -21.47
CA ARG A 434 1.38 8.20 -20.72
C ARG A 434 -0.10 8.61 -20.68
N PRO A 435 -1.03 7.65 -20.61
CA PRO A 435 -2.45 7.94 -20.34
C PRO A 435 -2.65 8.51 -18.92
N THR A 436 -3.87 8.92 -18.57
CA THR A 436 -4.24 9.14 -17.16
C THR A 436 -4.69 7.82 -16.55
N MET A 437 -4.52 7.64 -15.23
CA MET A 437 -5.12 6.48 -14.56
C MET A 437 -6.64 6.42 -14.73
N HIS A 438 -7.31 7.57 -14.84
CA HIS A 438 -8.74 7.63 -15.17
C HIS A 438 -9.05 7.00 -16.53
N PHE A 439 -8.28 7.32 -17.57
CA PHE A 439 -8.42 6.73 -18.89
C PHE A 439 -8.14 5.22 -18.86
N VAL A 440 -7.07 4.80 -18.17
CA VAL A 440 -6.73 3.37 -17.99
C VAL A 440 -7.88 2.62 -17.32
N ALA A 441 -8.46 3.16 -16.25
CA ALA A 441 -9.58 2.55 -15.55
C ALA A 441 -10.84 2.47 -16.41
N GLN A 442 -11.12 3.50 -17.22
CA GLN A 442 -12.25 3.52 -18.15
C GLN A 442 -12.09 2.45 -19.24
N GLU A 443 -10.91 2.35 -19.83
CA GLU A 443 -10.56 1.37 -20.87
C GLU A 443 -10.65 -0.07 -20.37
N LEU A 444 -10.19 -0.34 -19.15
CA LEU A 444 -10.32 -1.66 -18.51
C LEU A 444 -11.77 -1.99 -18.13
N SER A 445 -12.60 -0.97 -17.90
CA SER A 445 -14.02 -1.12 -17.53
C SER A 445 -14.96 -1.25 -18.72
N ALA A 446 -14.55 -0.78 -19.91
CA ALA A 446 -15.30 -0.88 -21.16
C ALA A 446 -15.36 -2.35 -21.63
N ARG A 447 -16.40 -3.06 -21.19
CA ARG A 447 -16.60 -4.52 -21.29
C ARG A 447 -16.81 -5.11 -22.71
N THR A 448 -16.14 -4.61 -23.73
CA THR A 448 -16.22 -5.18 -25.08
C THR A 448 -14.87 -5.12 -25.78
N GLN A 449 -14.10 -6.20 -25.67
CA GLN A 449 -12.95 -6.42 -26.55
C GLN A 449 -13.41 -7.33 -27.71
N PRO A 450 -13.28 -6.91 -28.97
CA PRO A 450 -13.59 -7.78 -30.10
C PRO A 450 -12.66 -9.00 -30.12
N SER A 451 -13.11 -10.07 -30.79
CA SER A 451 -12.26 -11.25 -31.03
C SER A 451 -10.96 -10.84 -31.72
N LEU A 452 -9.85 -11.44 -31.29
CA LEU A 452 -8.53 -11.13 -31.83
C LEU A 452 -8.49 -11.40 -33.35
N ALA A 453 -8.14 -10.39 -34.14
CA ALA A 453 -8.17 -10.46 -35.60
C ALA A 453 -7.03 -11.31 -36.21
N GLU A 454 -5.97 -11.56 -35.45
CA GLU A 454 -4.79 -12.33 -35.85
C GLU A 454 -4.42 -13.32 -34.73
N PRO A 455 -3.73 -14.44 -35.01
CA PRO A 455 -3.24 -15.36 -33.97
C PRO A 455 -2.30 -14.66 -32.98
N LEU A 456 -2.37 -15.04 -31.69
CA LEU A 456 -1.48 -14.49 -30.65
C LEU A 456 0.01 -14.63 -31.00
N ASP A 457 0.35 -15.74 -31.66
CA ASP A 457 1.72 -16.09 -32.03
C ASP A 457 2.33 -15.18 -33.10
N SER A 458 1.51 -14.41 -33.84
CA SER A 458 1.98 -13.46 -34.85
C SER A 458 2.06 -12.01 -34.34
N ILE A 459 1.67 -11.76 -33.08
CA ILE A 459 1.66 -10.42 -32.51
C ILE A 459 3.06 -10.07 -31.97
N THR A 460 3.63 -8.99 -32.48
CA THR A 460 4.92 -8.46 -32.00
C THR A 460 4.72 -7.36 -30.96
N ILE A 461 5.68 -7.23 -30.04
CA ILE A 461 5.69 -6.17 -29.02
C ILE A 461 5.72 -4.78 -29.67
N SER A 462 6.45 -4.60 -30.77
CA SER A 462 6.52 -3.32 -31.49
C SER A 462 5.16 -2.85 -32.02
N ARG A 463 4.30 -3.77 -32.46
CA ARG A 463 2.91 -3.44 -32.86
C ARG A 463 2.06 -2.97 -31.68
N LEU A 464 2.29 -3.49 -30.48
CA LEU A 464 1.54 -3.10 -29.27
C LEU A 464 1.99 -1.75 -28.70
N ARG A 465 3.21 -1.29 -29.04
CA ARG A 465 3.75 0.01 -28.61
C ARG A 465 3.23 1.20 -29.43
N ASN A 466 2.71 0.97 -30.64
CA ASN A 466 2.22 2.05 -31.52
C ASN A 466 0.85 2.63 -31.10
N PHE A 467 0.36 2.30 -29.91
CA PHE A 467 -0.87 2.85 -29.38
C PHE A 467 -0.62 4.27 -28.88
N GLN A 468 -0.97 5.26 -29.71
CA GLN A 468 -1.08 6.67 -29.29
C GLN A 468 -2.54 6.98 -28.96
N LYS A 469 -2.71 7.91 -28.00
CA LYS A 469 -4.00 8.45 -27.51
C LYS A 469 -5.02 8.70 -28.61
#